data_AF-A0A951CPC8-F1
#
_entry.id   AF-A0A951CPC8-F1
#
_cell.length_a   1.000
_cell.length_b   1.000
_cell.length_c   1.000
_cell.angle_alpha   90.00
_cell.angle_beta   90.00
_cell.angle_gamma   90.00
#
_symmetry.space_group_name_H-M   'P 1'
#
loop_
_entity.id
_entity.type
_entity.pdbx_description
1 polymer ?
#
loop_
_entity_poly.entity_id
_entity_poly.type
_entity_poly.pdbx_seq_one_letter_code
_entity_poly.pdbx_strand_id
1 'polypeptide(L)'
;MIGKAANVVMVVILLAAACNLVPAQQLPATTLTIDLGNMVEYQEDIYDPVKFARSPNVTPSLGIGAGVANFAVATLLGDIVAVNGQPAKGLYAGRSRTIGTRTNPTPGQAIADVTRAAIREHIFEILQSDGTPVGSIMLMGLSGGNSPPPGQPSTENANWAIVGGTGAFLGARGQAEAIVGIGLGGRAASMGEDPANRRINGGSMGQCVLHIIPMTAPQIVTTANGPAITHSDFSLVNGAKPAAAGEVLSLFATGLGPVRGIATGQTFPSNPPAPVNSPIQVIVNGSPAEVLAAVGYPGSVDGYQVNFRVPSGTAKGLATIQVSAAWITGTPVSIVVQ
;
A
#
# COMPACT_ATOMS: atom_id res chain seq x y z
N MET A 1 -19.05 -20.18 -37.73
CA MET A 1 -19.75 -20.63 -36.50
C MET A 1 -18.80 -21.12 -35.40
N ILE A 2 -17.53 -20.68 -35.36
CA ILE A 2 -16.50 -21.18 -34.42
C ILE A 2 -16.29 -20.25 -33.20
N GLY A 3 -16.79 -19.00 -33.22
CA GLY A 3 -16.55 -18.00 -32.17
C GLY A 3 -17.46 -18.05 -30.94
N LYS A 4 -18.56 -18.83 -30.94
CA LYS A 4 -19.49 -18.89 -29.79
C LYS A 4 -19.15 -20.00 -28.79
N ALA A 5 -18.52 -21.09 -29.23
CA ALA A 5 -18.19 -22.22 -28.36
C ALA A 5 -17.02 -21.92 -27.41
N ALA A 6 -16.01 -21.17 -27.86
CA ALA A 6 -14.89 -20.75 -27.03
C ALA A 6 -15.31 -19.84 -25.86
N ASN A 7 -16.22 -18.90 -26.11
CA ASN A 7 -16.75 -18.01 -25.07
C ASN A 7 -17.61 -18.76 -24.03
N VAL A 8 -18.35 -19.79 -24.44
CA VAL A 8 -19.22 -20.56 -23.52
C VAL A 8 -18.40 -21.49 -22.63
N VAL A 9 -17.35 -22.13 -23.16
CA VAL A 9 -16.46 -23.00 -22.35
C VAL A 9 -15.67 -22.18 -21.33
N MET A 10 -15.33 -20.93 -21.63
CA MET A 10 -14.54 -20.06 -20.75
C MET A 10 -15.37 -19.35 -19.65
N VAL A 11 -16.64 -19.01 -19.94
CA VAL A 11 -17.59 -18.51 -18.94
C VAL A 11 -17.97 -19.60 -17.93
N VAL A 12 -18.01 -20.87 -18.34
CA VAL A 12 -18.29 -22.00 -17.43
C VAL A 12 -17.13 -22.28 -16.46
N ILE A 13 -15.88 -21.98 -16.84
CA ILE A 13 -14.72 -22.10 -15.94
C ILE A 13 -14.75 -21.04 -14.82
N LEU A 14 -15.28 -19.84 -15.10
CA LEU A 14 -15.44 -18.76 -14.10
C LEU A 14 -16.62 -18.99 -13.14
N LEU A 15 -17.70 -19.64 -13.60
CA LEU A 15 -18.88 -19.92 -12.77
C LEU A 15 -18.73 -21.16 -11.88
N ALA A 16 -17.93 -22.15 -12.27
CA ALA A 16 -17.75 -23.38 -11.48
C ALA A 16 -16.81 -23.24 -10.25
N ALA A 17 -16.08 -22.13 -10.13
CA ALA A 17 -15.18 -21.88 -9.00
C ALA A 17 -15.88 -21.28 -7.76
N ALA A 18 -17.19 -21.00 -7.83
CA ALA A 18 -17.90 -20.17 -6.85
C ALA A 18 -18.54 -20.92 -5.65
N CYS A 19 -18.26 -22.20 -5.40
CA CYS A 19 -18.94 -22.97 -4.35
C CYS A 19 -18.02 -23.79 -3.44
N ASN A 20 -16.88 -23.23 -3.03
CA ASN A 20 -16.20 -23.68 -1.82
C ASN A 20 -16.47 -22.67 -0.70
N LEU A 21 -17.30 -23.06 0.27
CA LEU A 21 -17.46 -22.35 1.54
C LEU A 21 -16.14 -22.48 2.33
N VAL A 22 -15.19 -21.62 2.02
CA VAL A 22 -14.00 -21.41 2.86
C VAL A 22 -14.48 -20.58 4.06
N PRO A 23 -14.22 -20.99 5.32
CA PRO A 23 -14.47 -20.10 6.45
C PRO A 23 -13.76 -18.78 6.19
N ALA A 24 -14.39 -17.64 6.47
CA ALA A 24 -13.82 -16.32 6.27
C ALA A 24 -12.58 -16.13 7.17
N GLN A 25 -11.46 -16.70 6.75
CA GLN A 25 -10.18 -16.60 7.43
C GLN A 25 -9.64 -15.22 7.11
N GLN A 26 -9.35 -14.45 8.16
CA GLN A 26 -8.73 -13.14 8.02
C GLN A 26 -7.44 -13.28 7.21
N LEU A 27 -7.30 -12.46 6.16
CA LEU A 27 -6.08 -12.43 5.36
C LEU A 27 -4.89 -12.07 6.25
N PRO A 28 -3.73 -12.70 6.04
CA PRO A 28 -2.53 -12.40 6.80
C PRO A 28 -2.15 -10.93 6.62
N ALA A 29 -1.59 -10.33 7.67
CA ALA A 29 -1.07 -8.98 7.58
C ALA A 29 0.13 -8.93 6.61
N THR A 30 0.16 -7.90 5.76
CA THR A 30 1.27 -7.52 4.90
C THR A 30 1.98 -6.33 5.52
N THR A 31 3.31 -6.40 5.64
CA THR A 31 4.10 -5.27 6.13
C THR A 31 4.55 -4.40 4.97
N LEU A 32 4.25 -3.10 5.04
CA LEU A 32 4.84 -2.08 4.16
C LEU A 32 5.75 -1.16 4.98
N THR A 33 7.00 -1.03 4.54
CA THR A 33 7.93 0.01 5.00
C THR A 33 7.86 1.16 4.01
N ILE A 34 7.38 2.31 4.45
CA ILE A 34 7.31 3.54 3.67
C ILE A 34 8.45 4.45 4.08
N ASP A 35 9.35 4.72 3.15
CA ASP A 35 10.44 5.67 3.33
C ASP A 35 9.96 7.06 2.89
N LEU A 36 10.30 8.06 3.70
CA LEU A 36 9.88 9.45 3.55
C LEU A 36 11.10 10.37 3.43
N GLY A 37 10.97 11.39 2.58
CA GLY A 37 11.97 12.43 2.39
C GLY A 37 11.39 13.83 2.55
N ASN A 38 12.29 14.80 2.81
CA ASN A 38 11.97 16.23 2.89
C ASN A 38 10.86 16.55 3.91
N MET A 39 10.75 15.79 5.00
CA MET A 39 9.68 15.93 5.98
C MET A 39 9.78 17.25 6.74
N VAL A 40 8.65 17.95 6.88
CA VAL A 40 8.54 19.18 7.68
C VAL A 40 7.25 19.19 8.47
N GLU A 41 7.36 19.56 9.75
CA GLU A 41 6.22 19.91 10.61
C GLU A 41 6.01 21.44 10.60
N TYR A 42 4.89 21.89 10.04
CA TYR A 42 4.44 23.28 10.06
C TYR A 42 3.53 23.52 11.26
N GLN A 43 3.98 24.36 12.17
CA GLN A 43 3.38 24.59 13.48
C GLN A 43 2.40 25.76 13.42
N GLU A 44 1.20 25.59 13.99
CA GLU A 44 0.18 26.63 14.00
C GLU A 44 0.53 27.71 15.05
N ASP A 45 1.39 28.65 14.68
CA ASP A 45 2.03 29.61 15.58
C ASP A 45 1.75 31.10 15.28
N ILE A 46 1.08 31.39 14.17
CA ILE A 46 0.68 32.74 13.77
C ILE A 46 -0.83 32.83 13.57
N TYR A 47 -1.40 34.01 13.81
CA TYR A 47 -2.86 34.22 13.83
C TYR A 47 -3.41 34.99 12.62
N ASP A 48 -2.52 35.52 11.77
CA ASP A 48 -2.88 36.32 10.60
C ASP A 48 -2.89 35.43 9.35
N PRO A 49 -4.08 35.07 8.81
CA PRO A 49 -4.18 34.15 7.69
C PRO A 49 -3.50 34.64 6.40
N VAL A 50 -3.28 35.95 6.27
CA VAL A 50 -2.59 36.52 5.11
C VAL A 50 -1.12 36.09 5.08
N LYS A 51 -0.54 35.74 6.23
CA LYS A 51 0.86 35.33 6.37
C LYS A 51 1.08 33.82 6.26
N PHE A 52 0.02 33.02 6.21
CA PHE A 52 0.13 31.56 6.14
C PHE A 52 0.78 31.15 4.82
N ALA A 53 1.80 30.29 4.88
CA ALA A 53 2.50 29.75 3.72
C ALA A 53 3.04 30.81 2.73
N ARG A 54 3.56 31.95 3.21
CA ARG A 54 4.07 33.05 2.37
C ARG A 54 5.56 33.32 2.47
N SER A 55 6.23 32.88 3.53
CA SER A 55 7.67 33.12 3.70
C SER A 55 8.47 32.12 2.87
N PRO A 56 9.23 32.56 1.86
CA PRO A 56 10.04 31.63 1.06
C PRO A 56 11.22 31.05 1.85
N ASN A 57 11.65 31.75 2.91
CA ASN A 57 12.81 31.40 3.72
C ASN A 57 12.44 30.46 4.87
N VAL A 58 13.46 29.73 5.36
CA VAL A 58 13.39 28.94 6.60
C VAL A 58 12.86 29.79 7.75
N THR A 59 11.82 29.32 8.43
CA THR A 59 11.27 29.97 9.62
C THR A 59 11.60 29.19 10.90
N PRO A 60 11.66 29.85 12.07
CA PRO A 60 11.88 29.16 13.33
C PRO A 60 10.68 28.28 13.72
N SER A 61 10.94 27.22 14.48
CA SER A 61 9.93 26.46 15.19
C SER A 61 9.60 27.11 16.54
N LEU A 62 8.34 27.03 16.97
CA LEU A 62 7.96 27.33 18.35
C LEU A 62 8.28 26.20 19.35
N GLY A 63 8.76 25.04 18.87
CA GLY A 63 9.04 23.90 19.74
C GLY A 63 7.78 23.28 20.32
N ILE A 64 6.73 23.08 19.51
CA ILE A 64 5.55 22.28 19.89
C ILE A 64 6.06 20.91 20.39
N GLY A 65 5.78 20.59 21.67
CA GLY A 65 6.27 19.38 22.35
C GLY A 65 7.46 19.56 23.31
N ALA A 66 8.18 20.69 23.24
CA ALA A 66 9.31 21.02 24.13
C ALA A 66 9.05 22.24 25.05
N GLY A 67 7.98 23.00 24.82
CA GLY A 67 7.66 24.17 25.66
C GLY A 67 6.25 24.77 25.49
N VAL A 68 5.46 24.29 24.53
CA VAL A 68 4.08 24.76 24.32
C VAL A 68 3.10 23.89 25.12
N ALA A 69 2.19 24.53 25.85
CA ALA A 69 1.10 23.88 26.56
C ALA A 69 0.16 23.11 25.60
N ASN A 70 -0.83 22.42 26.15
CA ASN A 70 -1.82 21.70 25.37
C ASN A 70 -2.47 22.54 24.25
N PHE A 71 -2.99 21.82 23.26
CA PHE A 71 -3.79 22.29 22.12
C PHE A 71 -3.03 22.92 20.96
N ALA A 72 -1.70 22.93 21.00
CA ALA A 72 -0.90 23.25 19.83
C ALA A 72 -1.22 22.30 18.66
N VAL A 73 -1.33 22.84 17.45
CA VAL A 73 -1.65 22.10 16.23
C VAL A 73 -0.47 22.16 15.27
N ALA A 74 -0.26 21.10 14.50
CA ALA A 74 0.72 21.09 13.44
C ALA A 74 0.25 20.28 12.23
N THR A 75 0.68 20.71 11.04
CA THR A 75 0.51 20.01 9.76
C THR A 75 1.85 19.49 9.30
N LEU A 76 1.90 18.26 8.81
CA LEU A 76 3.14 17.58 8.45
C LEU A 76 3.09 17.17 7.00
N LEU A 77 4.16 17.46 6.27
CA LEU A 77 4.26 17.14 4.85
C LEU A 77 5.60 16.46 4.56
N GLY A 78 5.55 15.39 3.77
CA GLY A 78 6.72 14.63 3.34
C GLY A 78 6.52 14.03 1.96
N ASP A 79 7.62 13.73 1.27
CA ASP A 79 7.60 12.96 0.03
C ASP A 79 7.70 11.48 0.36
N ILE A 80 6.84 10.64 -0.21
CA ILE A 80 7.10 9.20 -0.25
C ILE A 80 8.21 8.97 -1.28
N VAL A 81 9.27 8.26 -0.89
CA VAL A 81 10.44 7.99 -1.76
C VAL A 81 10.60 6.51 -2.10
N ALA A 82 10.15 5.62 -1.20
CA ALA A 82 10.15 4.18 -1.46
C ALA A 82 9.07 3.47 -0.66
N VAL A 83 8.65 2.31 -1.17
CA VAL A 83 7.82 1.33 -0.46
C VAL A 83 8.52 -0.02 -0.54
N ASN A 84 8.81 -0.64 0.61
CA ASN A 84 9.59 -1.88 0.73
C ASN A 84 10.94 -1.79 -0.03
N GLY A 85 11.62 -0.64 0.06
CA GLY A 85 12.88 -0.37 -0.62
C GLY A 85 12.78 -0.17 -2.14
N GLN A 86 11.59 -0.30 -2.74
CA GLN A 86 11.36 -0.04 -4.16
C GLN A 86 11.01 1.44 -4.38
N PRO A 87 11.61 2.11 -5.40
CA PRO A 87 11.32 3.51 -5.68
C PRO A 87 9.81 3.76 -5.87
N ALA A 88 9.29 4.72 -5.12
CA ALA A 88 7.91 5.16 -5.18
C ALA A 88 7.85 6.68 -5.11
N LYS A 89 6.67 7.23 -5.36
CA LYS A 89 6.40 8.66 -5.20
C LYS A 89 5.14 8.82 -4.36
N GLY A 90 4.87 10.02 -3.90
CA GLY A 90 3.63 10.31 -3.23
C GLY A 90 3.74 11.38 -2.17
N LEU A 91 2.63 11.60 -1.48
CA LEU A 91 2.50 12.55 -0.40
C LEU A 91 2.30 11.78 0.90
N TYR A 92 3.14 12.09 1.89
CA TYR A 92 2.76 11.91 3.28
C TYR A 92 2.19 13.23 3.79
N ALA A 93 0.97 13.18 4.31
CA ALA A 93 0.33 14.28 5.01
C ALA A 93 -0.06 13.81 6.41
N GLY A 94 0.23 14.63 7.42
CA GLY A 94 -0.16 14.33 8.79
C GLY A 94 -0.72 15.55 9.50
N ARG A 95 -1.46 15.30 10.57
CA ARG A 95 -1.92 16.34 11.49
C ARG A 95 -1.65 15.91 12.92
N SER A 96 -1.27 16.87 13.75
CA SER A 96 -1.03 16.69 15.18
C SER A 96 -1.84 17.69 15.97
N ARG A 97 -2.41 17.25 17.10
CA ARG A 97 -2.89 18.15 18.16
C ARG A 97 -2.36 17.68 19.51
N THR A 98 -1.57 18.53 20.15
CA THR A 98 -1.02 18.24 21.49
C THR A 98 -2.16 18.20 22.52
N ILE A 99 -2.18 17.15 23.34
CA ILE A 99 -3.14 16.99 24.45
C ILE A 99 -2.46 16.72 25.79
N GLY A 100 -1.17 16.36 25.79
CA GLY A 100 -0.31 16.30 26.98
C GLY A 100 -1.01 15.77 28.23
N THR A 101 -1.51 14.54 28.19
CA THR A 101 -2.25 13.94 29.31
C THR A 101 -1.30 13.29 30.30
N ARG A 102 -1.56 13.41 31.61
CA ARG A 102 -0.76 12.81 32.69
C ARG A 102 -1.66 12.40 33.86
N THR A 103 -1.24 11.38 34.60
CA THR A 103 -1.88 10.98 35.87
C THR A 103 -1.68 12.02 36.97
N ASN A 104 -0.56 12.75 36.93
CA ASN A 104 -0.27 13.88 37.81
C ASN A 104 0.19 15.08 36.96
N PRO A 105 -0.75 15.86 36.39
CA PRO A 105 -0.41 16.94 35.47
C PRO A 105 0.13 18.18 36.19
N THR A 106 0.95 18.96 35.50
CA THR A 106 1.28 20.35 35.86
C THR A 106 0.39 21.34 35.09
N PRO A 107 0.32 22.63 35.47
CA PRO A 107 -0.42 23.63 34.71
C PRO A 107 -0.06 23.61 33.22
N GLY A 108 -1.08 23.61 32.35
CA GLY A 108 -0.92 23.48 30.90
C GLY A 108 -1.02 22.04 30.36
N GLN A 109 -1.10 21.03 31.23
CA GLN A 109 -1.36 19.62 30.90
C GLN A 109 -2.80 19.21 31.24
N ALA A 110 -3.23 18.07 30.71
CA ALA A 110 -4.54 17.50 30.99
C ALA A 110 -4.43 16.33 31.98
N ILE A 111 -5.34 16.27 32.96
CA ILE A 111 -5.46 15.10 33.83
C ILE A 111 -6.07 13.93 33.05
N ALA A 112 -5.46 12.74 33.14
CA ALA A 112 -6.02 11.49 32.64
C ALA A 112 -5.34 10.27 33.29
N ASP A 113 -5.99 9.12 33.26
CA ASP A 113 -5.42 7.85 33.74
C ASP A 113 -4.29 7.31 32.85
N VAL A 114 -4.12 7.89 31.66
CA VAL A 114 -3.12 7.48 30.68
C VAL A 114 -2.24 8.66 30.27
N THR A 115 -0.96 8.37 30.06
CA THR A 115 0.01 9.34 29.52
C THR A 115 -0.04 9.31 28.00
N ARG A 116 -0.36 10.45 27.37
CA ARG A 116 -0.33 10.65 25.91
C ARG A 116 0.21 12.04 25.57
N ALA A 117 0.82 12.18 24.40
CA ALA A 117 1.38 13.43 23.91
C ALA A 117 0.40 14.17 22.99
N ALA A 118 -0.17 13.47 22.02
CA ALA A 118 -0.97 14.09 20.95
C ALA A 118 -2.02 13.15 20.37
N ILE A 119 -3.03 13.74 19.74
CA ILE A 119 -3.89 13.08 18.74
C ILE A 119 -3.19 13.23 17.39
N ARG A 120 -3.11 12.15 16.62
CA ARG A 120 -2.47 12.13 15.30
C ARG A 120 -3.38 11.53 14.24
N GLU A 121 -3.30 12.14 13.06
CA GLU A 121 -3.82 11.64 11.79
C GLU A 121 -2.64 11.52 10.82
N HIS A 122 -2.59 10.42 10.05
CA HIS A 122 -1.58 10.18 9.04
C HIS A 122 -2.25 9.70 7.76
N ILE A 123 -1.85 10.26 6.62
CA ILE A 123 -2.36 9.94 5.30
C ILE A 123 -1.16 9.72 4.39
N PHE A 124 -1.11 8.56 3.76
CA PHE A 124 -0.13 8.21 2.73
C PHE A 124 -0.87 8.11 1.40
N GLU A 125 -0.57 8.99 0.46
CA GLU A 125 -1.03 8.88 -0.92
C GLU A 125 0.11 8.34 -1.78
N ILE A 126 0.00 7.08 -2.22
CA ILE A 126 1.07 6.33 -2.82
C ILE A 126 0.91 6.30 -4.33
N LEU A 127 1.98 6.69 -5.02
CA LEU A 127 2.15 6.62 -6.46
C LEU A 127 3.31 5.67 -6.78
N GLN A 128 3.24 5.04 -7.94
CA GLN A 128 4.41 4.39 -8.53
C GLN A 128 5.48 5.43 -8.90
N SER A 129 6.70 4.98 -9.18
CA SER A 129 7.81 5.86 -9.58
C SER A 129 7.53 6.65 -10.88
N ASP A 130 6.65 6.13 -11.75
CA ASP A 130 6.17 6.81 -12.96
C ASP A 130 5.05 7.83 -12.71
N GLY A 131 4.54 7.93 -11.47
CA GLY A 131 3.45 8.83 -11.08
C GLY A 131 2.05 8.20 -11.15
N THR A 132 1.92 6.93 -11.56
CA THR A 132 0.63 6.22 -11.56
C THR A 132 0.09 6.07 -10.13
N PRO A 133 -1.17 6.48 -9.85
CA PRO A 133 -1.76 6.27 -8.52
C PRO A 133 -2.00 4.81 -8.18
N VAL A 134 -1.52 4.39 -7.00
CA VAL A 134 -1.77 3.06 -6.42
C VAL A 134 -2.97 3.11 -5.47
N GLY A 135 -2.98 4.09 -4.58
CA GLY A 135 -4.03 4.27 -3.58
C GLY A 135 -3.53 5.04 -2.36
N SER A 136 -4.40 5.21 -1.37
CA SER A 136 -4.07 5.88 -0.13
C SER A 136 -4.33 5.00 1.09
N ILE A 137 -3.59 5.25 2.18
CA ILE A 137 -3.79 4.60 3.49
C ILE A 137 -3.94 5.69 4.54
N MET A 138 -4.99 5.59 5.37
CA MET A 138 -5.29 6.56 6.42
C MET A 138 -5.17 5.91 7.79
N LEU A 139 -4.53 6.62 8.72
CA LEU A 139 -4.33 6.20 10.09
C LEU A 139 -4.74 7.27 11.08
N MET A 140 -5.15 6.83 12.26
CA MET A 140 -5.51 7.72 13.35
C MET A 140 -5.18 7.08 14.70
N GLY A 141 -4.83 7.90 15.69
CA GLY A 141 -4.67 7.45 17.07
C GLY A 141 -4.01 8.50 17.98
N LEU A 142 -3.53 8.03 19.11
CA LEU A 142 -2.81 8.78 20.13
C LEU A 142 -1.32 8.43 20.06
N SER A 143 -0.47 9.43 20.24
CA SER A 143 0.98 9.29 20.26
C SER A 143 1.57 9.47 21.64
N GLY A 144 2.71 8.82 21.90
CA GLY A 144 3.42 8.88 23.17
C GLY A 144 2.70 8.12 24.29
N GLY A 145 3.43 7.83 25.36
CA GLY A 145 2.98 7.02 26.49
C GLY A 145 4.11 6.17 27.05
N ASN A 146 3.78 5.33 28.02
CA ASN A 146 4.76 4.52 28.76
C ASN A 146 4.69 3.03 28.42
N SER A 147 3.75 2.62 27.56
CA SER A 147 3.57 1.22 27.19
C SER A 147 2.93 1.09 25.80
N PRO A 148 3.33 0.07 25.03
CA PRO A 148 2.68 -0.24 23.77
C PRO A 148 1.25 -0.74 23.99
N PRO A 149 0.32 -0.38 23.10
CA PRO A 149 -0.97 -1.05 22.95
C PRO A 149 -0.88 -2.58 22.94
N PRO A 150 -1.82 -3.28 23.60
CA PRO A 150 -1.90 -4.74 23.53
C PRO A 150 -1.99 -5.24 22.08
N GLY A 151 -1.17 -6.23 21.72
CA GLY A 151 -1.20 -6.84 20.39
C GLY A 151 -0.50 -6.05 19.28
N GLN A 152 0.16 -4.93 19.61
CA GLN A 152 1.01 -4.22 18.67
C GLN A 152 2.34 -4.98 18.46
N PRO A 153 2.86 -5.06 17.22
CA PRO A 153 4.03 -5.88 16.92
C PRO A 153 5.34 -5.22 17.36
N SER A 154 5.29 -3.97 17.82
CA SER A 154 6.42 -3.18 18.27
C SER A 154 6.27 -2.70 19.71
N THR A 155 7.38 -2.24 20.28
CA THR A 155 7.42 -1.55 21.58
C THR A 155 7.02 -0.07 21.47
N GLU A 156 6.30 0.31 20.41
CA GLU A 156 5.96 1.69 20.10
C GLU A 156 5.01 2.27 21.15
N ASN A 157 5.17 3.55 21.49
CA ASN A 157 4.35 4.21 22.50
C ASN A 157 3.13 4.93 21.90
N ALA A 158 2.75 4.62 20.67
CA ALA A 158 1.60 5.17 19.94
C ALA A 158 0.61 4.06 19.53
N ASN A 159 -0.68 4.40 19.42
CA ASN A 159 -1.75 3.44 19.11
C ASN A 159 -2.44 3.70 17.77
N TRP A 160 -1.65 3.91 16.72
CA TRP A 160 -2.18 4.24 15.40
C TRP A 160 -2.79 3.02 14.72
N ALA A 161 -4.10 3.10 14.49
CA ALA A 161 -4.84 2.13 13.70
C ALA A 161 -4.94 2.60 12.25
N ILE A 162 -4.86 1.66 11.31
CA ILE A 162 -5.29 1.89 9.93
C ILE A 162 -6.81 1.88 9.93
N VAL A 163 -7.40 3.05 9.65
CA VAL A 163 -8.85 3.26 9.69
C VAL A 163 -9.49 3.15 8.31
N GLY A 164 -8.68 3.08 7.25
CA GLY A 164 -9.14 2.81 5.89
C GLY A 164 -8.09 3.08 4.83
N GLY A 165 -8.52 2.96 3.58
CA GLY A 165 -7.71 3.25 2.41
C GLY A 165 -8.55 3.38 1.14
N THR A 166 -7.88 3.75 0.06
CA THR A 166 -8.46 3.91 -1.29
C THR A 166 -7.62 3.15 -2.31
N GLY A 167 -8.13 3.02 -3.55
CA GLY A 167 -7.42 2.35 -4.62
C GLY A 167 -7.14 0.88 -4.27
N ALA A 168 -5.88 0.45 -4.40
CA ALA A 168 -5.46 -0.90 -4.03
C ALA A 168 -5.65 -1.24 -2.53
N PHE A 169 -5.83 -0.23 -1.67
CA PHE A 169 -5.99 -0.39 -0.22
C PHE A 169 -7.44 -0.17 0.24
N LEU A 170 -8.41 -0.21 -0.67
CA LEU A 170 -9.83 -0.07 -0.31
C LEU A 170 -10.23 -1.12 0.73
N GLY A 171 -10.76 -0.66 1.87
CA GLY A 171 -11.19 -1.55 2.96
C GLY A 171 -10.07 -2.14 3.82
N ALA A 172 -8.81 -1.72 3.61
CA ALA A 172 -7.67 -2.13 4.42
C ALA A 172 -7.83 -1.70 5.88
N ARG A 173 -7.33 -2.54 6.79
CA ARG A 173 -7.31 -2.36 8.25
C ARG A 173 -5.93 -2.72 8.80
N GLY A 174 -5.70 -2.51 10.09
CA GLY A 174 -4.45 -2.91 10.74
C GLY A 174 -3.89 -1.83 11.64
N GLN A 175 -2.57 -1.80 11.77
CA GLN A 175 -1.86 -0.95 12.72
C GLN A 175 -0.52 -0.48 12.15
N ALA A 176 0.02 0.59 12.72
CA ALA A 176 1.33 1.11 12.35
C ALA A 176 2.26 1.24 13.54
N GLU A 177 3.54 1.29 13.23
CA GLU A 177 4.62 1.63 14.15
C GLU A 177 5.00 3.11 14.03
N ALA A 178 5.90 3.59 14.89
CA ALA A 178 6.38 4.97 14.89
C ALA A 178 6.80 5.42 13.50
N ILE A 179 6.50 6.68 13.18
CA ILE A 179 7.13 7.34 12.05
C ILE A 179 8.37 8.05 12.58
N VAL A 180 9.54 7.46 12.32
CA VAL A 180 10.82 8.05 12.69
C VAL A 180 11.04 9.30 11.83
N GLY A 181 11.66 10.34 12.40
CA GLY A 181 11.97 11.59 11.69
C GLY A 181 10.88 12.66 11.70
N ILE A 182 9.79 12.42 12.43
CA ILE A 182 8.69 13.36 12.62
C ILE A 182 8.67 13.93 14.05
N GLY A 183 8.63 15.24 14.21
CA GLY A 183 8.52 15.89 15.53
C GLY A 183 9.87 15.98 16.25
N LEU A 184 10.02 15.36 17.42
CA LEU A 184 11.25 15.45 18.24
C LEU A 184 12.46 14.89 17.46
N GLY A 185 13.33 15.78 17.00
CA GLY A 185 14.50 15.46 16.17
C GLY A 185 14.29 15.63 14.66
N GLY A 186 13.07 15.95 14.21
CA GLY A 186 12.74 16.30 12.83
C GLY A 186 12.71 17.82 12.58
N ARG A 187 12.69 18.25 11.31
CA ARG A 187 12.58 19.67 10.93
C ARG A 187 11.17 20.17 11.22
N ALA A 188 11.08 21.25 12.00
CA ALA A 188 9.86 21.99 12.25
C ALA A 188 10.03 23.46 11.86
N ALA A 189 8.94 24.08 11.45
CA ALA A 189 8.86 25.45 10.96
C ALA A 189 7.54 26.10 11.41
N SER A 190 7.47 27.42 11.35
CA SER A 190 6.20 28.15 11.44
C SER A 190 5.30 27.79 10.26
N MET A 191 3.97 27.79 10.47
CA MET A 191 3.01 27.72 9.36
C MET A 191 3.09 28.91 8.38
N GLY A 192 3.85 29.95 8.72
CA GLY A 192 4.16 31.06 7.82
C GLY A 192 5.14 30.68 6.69
N GLU A 193 5.95 29.63 6.86
CA GLU A 193 6.86 29.15 5.82
C GLU A 193 6.09 28.58 4.63
N ASP A 194 6.48 28.98 3.41
CA ASP A 194 5.91 28.53 2.15
C ASP A 194 6.33 27.08 1.84
N PRO A 195 5.40 26.10 1.87
CA PRO A 195 5.70 24.70 1.60
C PRO A 195 6.17 24.43 0.16
N ALA A 196 6.00 25.36 -0.78
CA ALA A 196 6.57 25.24 -2.13
C ALA A 196 8.10 25.12 -2.09
N ASN A 197 8.73 25.73 -1.07
CA ASN A 197 10.18 25.70 -0.88
C ASN A 197 10.64 24.54 0.01
N ARG A 198 9.77 23.61 0.44
CA ARG A 198 10.10 22.51 1.38
C ARG A 198 11.33 21.70 0.95
N ARG A 199 11.48 21.42 -0.35
CA ARG A 199 12.61 20.65 -0.89
C ARG A 199 13.92 21.46 -1.00
N ILE A 200 13.82 22.80 -0.97
CA ILE A 200 14.96 23.72 -1.03
C ILE A 200 15.41 24.08 0.38
N ASN A 201 14.46 24.38 1.27
CA ASN A 201 14.67 24.75 2.66
C ASN A 201 15.09 23.56 3.56
N GLY A 202 15.18 22.37 2.97
CA GLY A 202 15.53 21.12 3.63
C GLY A 202 14.36 20.50 4.38
N GLY A 203 14.49 19.22 4.70
CA GLY A 203 13.54 18.47 5.52
C GLY A 203 14.18 17.18 6.02
N SER A 204 13.56 16.59 7.02
CA SER A 204 14.06 15.35 7.63
C SER A 204 13.76 14.14 6.75
N MET A 205 14.58 13.11 6.87
CA MET A 205 14.22 11.77 6.40
C MET A 205 13.32 11.12 7.45
N GLY A 206 12.45 10.22 7.01
CA GLY A 206 11.63 9.44 7.91
C GLY A 206 11.28 8.07 7.36
N GLN A 207 10.74 7.22 8.22
CA GLN A 207 10.28 5.89 7.84
C GLN A 207 9.07 5.50 8.69
N CYS A 208 8.07 4.90 8.07
CA CYS A 208 6.89 4.34 8.74
C CYS A 208 6.73 2.86 8.37
N VAL A 209 6.40 2.03 9.35
CA VAL A 209 6.06 0.62 9.13
C VAL A 209 4.55 0.43 9.32
N LEU A 210 3.90 -0.11 8.30
CA LEU A 210 2.46 -0.37 8.25
C LEU A 210 2.21 -1.88 8.22
N HIS A 211 1.42 -2.39 9.16
CA HIS A 211 0.93 -3.76 9.15
C HIS A 211 -0.51 -3.79 8.65
N ILE A 212 -0.66 -4.09 7.36
CA ILE A 212 -1.90 -3.96 6.62
C ILE A 212 -2.58 -5.32 6.54
N ILE A 213 -3.81 -5.41 7.02
CA ILE A 213 -4.74 -6.49 6.71
C ILE A 213 -5.56 -6.02 5.50
N PRO A 214 -5.30 -6.55 4.30
CA PRO A 214 -5.99 -6.12 3.10
C PRO A 214 -7.42 -6.69 3.07
N MET A 215 -8.32 -6.04 2.34
CA MET A 215 -9.67 -6.57 2.10
C MET A 215 -9.63 -7.77 1.14
N THR A 216 -8.73 -7.73 0.16
CA THR A 216 -8.49 -8.78 -0.83
C THR A 216 -7.00 -8.95 -1.04
N ALA A 217 -6.55 -10.17 -1.35
CA ALA A 217 -5.19 -10.44 -1.79
C ALA A 217 -5.21 -11.03 -3.20
N PRO A 218 -4.14 -10.86 -3.99
CA PRO A 218 -4.02 -11.50 -5.29
C PRO A 218 -4.22 -13.02 -5.19
N GLN A 219 -5.04 -13.58 -6.07
CA GLN A 219 -5.27 -15.02 -6.11
C GLN A 219 -5.14 -15.51 -7.55
N ILE A 220 -4.23 -16.46 -7.77
CA ILE A 220 -4.15 -17.17 -9.05
C ILE A 220 -5.38 -18.08 -9.15
N VAL A 221 -6.13 -17.95 -10.22
CA VAL A 221 -7.33 -18.77 -10.46
C VAL A 221 -6.89 -20.22 -10.58
N THR A 222 -7.62 -21.13 -9.94
CA THR A 222 -7.39 -22.57 -10.05
C THR A 222 -8.61 -23.23 -10.69
N THR A 223 -8.36 -24.20 -11.56
CA THR A 223 -9.38 -24.99 -12.24
C THR A 223 -9.28 -26.44 -11.76
N ALA A 224 -10.23 -27.29 -12.16
CA ALA A 224 -10.15 -28.74 -11.91
C ALA A 224 -8.86 -29.38 -12.48
N ASN A 225 -8.23 -28.74 -13.47
CA ASN A 225 -7.03 -29.23 -14.15
C ASN A 225 -5.74 -28.53 -13.71
N GLY A 226 -5.78 -27.77 -12.61
CA GLY A 226 -4.64 -27.03 -12.06
C GLY A 226 -4.77 -25.50 -12.19
N PRO A 227 -3.70 -24.75 -11.86
CA PRO A 227 -3.69 -23.29 -11.97
C PRO A 227 -4.02 -22.82 -13.38
N ALA A 228 -4.79 -21.74 -13.51
CA ALA A 228 -5.10 -21.09 -14.77
C ALA A 228 -3.87 -20.28 -15.25
N ILE A 229 -2.83 -21.01 -15.61
CA ILE A 229 -1.62 -20.52 -16.23
C ILE A 229 -1.49 -21.23 -17.56
N THR A 230 -1.37 -20.48 -18.65
CA THR A 230 -1.40 -21.00 -20.00
C THR A 230 -0.19 -20.60 -20.82
N HIS A 231 0.13 -21.43 -21.80
CA HIS A 231 1.00 -21.05 -22.91
C HIS A 231 0.34 -19.96 -23.78
N SER A 232 1.06 -19.47 -24.79
CA SER A 232 0.56 -18.45 -25.73
C SER A 232 -0.61 -18.92 -26.59
N ASP A 233 -0.80 -20.23 -26.74
CA ASP A 233 -1.94 -20.86 -27.41
C ASP A 233 -3.17 -21.06 -26.50
N PHE A 234 -3.11 -20.54 -25.26
CA PHE A 234 -4.09 -20.72 -24.18
C PHE A 234 -4.28 -22.16 -23.69
N SER A 235 -3.41 -23.10 -24.08
CA SER A 235 -3.40 -24.41 -23.43
C SER A 235 -2.80 -24.33 -22.03
N LEU A 236 -3.38 -25.05 -21.08
CA LEU A 236 -2.94 -25.05 -19.67
C LEU A 236 -1.55 -25.67 -19.53
N VAL A 237 -0.73 -25.03 -18.69
CA VAL A 237 0.53 -25.61 -18.21
C VAL A 237 0.22 -26.76 -17.27
N ASN A 238 0.72 -27.96 -17.59
CA ASN A 238 0.52 -29.17 -16.78
C ASN A 238 1.63 -30.20 -17.03
N GLY A 239 1.51 -31.40 -16.47
CA GLY A 239 2.54 -32.45 -16.65
C GLY A 239 2.72 -32.94 -18.09
N ALA A 240 1.69 -32.84 -18.94
CA ALA A 240 1.77 -33.20 -20.35
C ALA A 240 2.25 -32.04 -21.25
N LYS A 241 2.03 -30.80 -20.79
CA LYS A 241 2.50 -29.55 -21.42
C LYS A 241 3.20 -28.69 -20.36
N PRO A 242 4.43 -29.06 -19.94
CA PRO A 242 5.15 -28.27 -18.96
C PRO A 242 5.70 -26.99 -19.59
N ALA A 243 5.81 -25.93 -18.78
CA ALA A 243 6.39 -24.66 -19.20
C ALA A 243 7.89 -24.81 -19.47
N ALA A 244 8.44 -24.02 -20.39
CA ALA A 244 9.89 -23.94 -20.61
C ALA A 244 10.50 -22.74 -19.88
N ALA A 245 11.76 -22.86 -19.45
CA ALA A 245 12.50 -21.70 -18.97
C ALA A 245 12.65 -20.64 -20.09
N GLY A 246 12.45 -19.36 -19.76
CA GLY A 246 12.45 -18.27 -20.75
C GLY A 246 11.13 -18.10 -21.54
N GLU A 247 10.18 -19.02 -21.39
CA GLU A 247 8.86 -18.95 -22.02
C GLU A 247 8.01 -17.81 -21.45
N VAL A 248 7.15 -17.23 -22.29
CA VAL A 248 6.11 -16.29 -21.86
C VAL A 248 4.81 -17.05 -21.61
N LEU A 249 4.28 -16.91 -20.40
CA LEU A 249 3.02 -17.52 -19.97
C LEU A 249 1.98 -16.43 -19.67
N SER A 250 0.71 -16.79 -19.76
CA SER A 250 -0.42 -15.98 -19.29
C SER A 250 -0.95 -16.57 -17.99
N LEU A 251 -0.99 -15.77 -16.92
CA LEU A 251 -1.55 -16.11 -15.62
C LEU A 251 -2.88 -15.38 -15.44
N PHE A 252 -3.93 -16.11 -15.04
CA PHE A 252 -5.22 -15.53 -14.71
C PHE A 252 -5.40 -15.41 -13.20
N ALA A 253 -5.80 -14.24 -12.74
CA ALA A 253 -5.91 -13.94 -11.31
C ALA A 253 -7.14 -13.10 -10.98
N THR A 254 -7.43 -13.01 -9.68
CA THR A 254 -8.34 -12.04 -9.07
C THR A 254 -7.61 -11.19 -8.03
N GLY A 255 -8.22 -10.10 -7.56
CA GLY A 255 -7.68 -9.29 -6.46
C GLY A 255 -6.42 -8.48 -6.78
N LEU A 256 -6.19 -8.08 -8.04
CA LEU A 256 -5.05 -7.21 -8.41
C LEU A 256 -5.35 -5.71 -8.20
N GLY A 257 -6.60 -5.37 -7.88
CA GLY A 257 -7.04 -4.02 -7.56
C GLY A 257 -7.52 -3.20 -8.78
N PRO A 258 -7.61 -1.88 -8.66
CA PRO A 258 -8.17 -1.04 -9.72
C PRO A 258 -7.42 -1.13 -11.06
N VAL A 259 -8.12 -0.88 -12.16
CA VAL A 259 -7.56 -0.72 -13.51
C VAL A 259 -7.77 0.70 -14.02
N ARG A 260 -6.92 1.15 -14.95
CA ARG A 260 -6.90 2.55 -15.39
C ARG A 260 -8.20 2.92 -16.11
N GLY A 261 -8.79 4.05 -15.71
CA GLY A 261 -9.94 4.64 -16.37
C GLY A 261 -11.28 3.93 -16.14
N ILE A 262 -11.33 2.94 -15.23
CA ILE A 262 -12.55 2.20 -14.92
C ILE A 262 -12.90 2.39 -13.45
N ALA A 263 -14.15 2.77 -13.17
CA ALA A 263 -14.64 2.88 -11.81
C ALA A 263 -14.72 1.50 -11.15
N THR A 264 -14.41 1.42 -9.85
CA THR A 264 -14.53 0.18 -9.08
C THR A 264 -15.93 -0.42 -9.20
N GLY A 265 -15.99 -1.74 -9.42
CA GLY A 265 -17.26 -2.47 -9.58
C GLY A 265 -17.80 -2.51 -11.01
N GLN A 266 -17.19 -1.79 -11.96
CA GLN A 266 -17.55 -1.88 -13.38
C GLN A 266 -16.79 -3.00 -14.09
N THR A 267 -17.38 -3.55 -15.15
CA THR A 267 -16.74 -4.57 -15.98
C THR A 267 -15.60 -4.00 -16.82
N PHE A 268 -14.54 -4.78 -17.01
CA PHE A 268 -13.37 -4.37 -17.78
C PHE A 268 -13.62 -4.39 -19.30
N PRO A 269 -13.12 -3.40 -20.05
CA PRO A 269 -13.30 -3.31 -21.50
C PRO A 269 -12.46 -4.36 -22.24
N SER A 270 -12.90 -4.73 -23.45
CA SER A 270 -12.15 -5.63 -24.34
C SER A 270 -11.19 -4.91 -25.30
N ASN A 271 -11.41 -3.63 -25.60
CA ASN A 271 -10.59 -2.88 -26.55
C ASN A 271 -10.52 -1.37 -26.25
N PRO A 272 -9.34 -0.83 -25.87
CA PRO A 272 -8.19 -1.60 -25.41
C PRO A 272 -8.47 -2.25 -24.04
N PRO A 273 -7.84 -3.38 -23.70
CA PRO A 273 -7.83 -3.89 -22.34
C PRO A 273 -7.28 -2.86 -21.36
N ALA A 274 -7.95 -2.68 -20.22
CA ALA A 274 -7.54 -1.69 -19.23
C ALA A 274 -6.33 -2.21 -18.41
N PRO A 275 -5.21 -1.47 -18.33
CA PRO A 275 -4.05 -1.89 -17.55
C PRO A 275 -4.31 -1.77 -16.04
N VAL A 276 -3.71 -2.66 -15.26
CA VAL A 276 -3.78 -2.63 -13.79
C VAL A 276 -3.03 -1.42 -13.24
N ASN A 277 -3.58 -0.74 -12.22
CA ASN A 277 -2.95 0.43 -11.59
C ASN A 277 -1.82 0.08 -10.63
N SER A 278 -1.90 -1.08 -9.97
CA SER A 278 -0.94 -1.53 -8.98
C SER A 278 0.37 -1.96 -9.63
N PRO A 279 1.54 -1.79 -8.96
CA PRO A 279 2.75 -2.48 -9.36
C PRO A 279 2.53 -4.00 -9.21
N ILE A 280 2.76 -4.75 -10.29
CA ILE A 280 2.62 -6.21 -10.32
C ILE A 280 3.99 -6.86 -10.29
N GLN A 281 4.18 -7.86 -9.43
CA GLN A 281 5.33 -8.75 -9.49
C GLN A 281 4.87 -10.20 -9.60
N VAL A 282 5.62 -10.98 -10.37
CA VAL A 282 5.52 -12.43 -10.41
C VAL A 282 6.83 -13.00 -9.91
N ILE A 283 6.77 -13.92 -8.96
CA ILE A 283 7.92 -14.62 -8.38
C ILE A 283 7.85 -16.09 -8.80
N VAL A 284 8.95 -16.61 -9.34
CA VAL A 284 9.13 -18.01 -9.75
C VAL A 284 10.25 -18.62 -8.93
N ASN A 285 9.95 -19.59 -8.06
CA ASN A 285 10.92 -20.20 -7.13
C ASN A 285 11.70 -19.16 -6.29
N GLY A 286 11.04 -18.09 -5.85
CA GLY A 286 11.68 -16.99 -5.11
C GLY A 286 12.41 -15.97 -5.99
N SER A 287 12.59 -16.21 -7.28
CA SER A 287 13.23 -15.28 -8.22
C SER A 287 12.20 -14.39 -8.93
N PRO A 288 12.43 -13.07 -9.08
CA PRO A 288 11.56 -12.21 -9.89
C PRO A 288 11.50 -12.63 -11.35
N ALA A 289 10.28 -12.67 -11.90
CA ALA A 289 10.01 -12.82 -13.32
C ALA A 289 9.72 -11.46 -13.99
N GLU A 290 10.07 -11.34 -15.26
CA GLU A 290 9.72 -10.17 -16.08
C GLU A 290 8.20 -10.17 -16.32
N VAL A 291 7.51 -9.12 -15.87
CA VAL A 291 6.09 -8.90 -16.19
C VAL A 291 6.00 -8.06 -17.45
N LEU A 292 5.38 -8.61 -18.49
CA LEU A 292 5.26 -8.00 -19.82
C LEU A 292 3.97 -7.20 -19.96
N ALA A 293 2.89 -7.67 -19.33
CA ALA A 293 1.60 -6.98 -19.31
C ALA A 293 0.76 -7.43 -18.11
N ALA A 294 -0.07 -6.54 -17.58
CA ALA A 294 -1.10 -6.85 -16.60
C ALA A 294 -2.35 -6.03 -16.92
N VAL A 295 -3.45 -6.70 -17.27
CA VAL A 295 -4.69 -6.06 -17.71
C VAL A 295 -5.91 -6.70 -17.08
N GLY A 296 -6.98 -5.91 -16.95
CA GLY A 296 -8.30 -6.42 -16.61
C GLY A 296 -8.80 -7.38 -17.69
N TYR A 297 -9.34 -8.52 -17.24
CA TYR A 297 -9.92 -9.53 -18.11
C TYR A 297 -11.30 -9.06 -18.63
N PRO A 298 -11.50 -8.97 -19.95
CA PRO A 298 -12.71 -8.36 -20.50
C PRO A 298 -14.02 -8.97 -20.00
N GLY A 299 -14.98 -8.11 -19.65
CA GLY A 299 -16.30 -8.50 -19.14
C GLY A 299 -16.32 -8.96 -17.67
N SER A 300 -15.17 -9.11 -17.01
CA SER A 300 -15.08 -9.36 -15.58
C SER A 300 -14.99 -8.07 -14.77
N VAL A 301 -15.28 -8.11 -13.47
CA VAL A 301 -15.15 -6.97 -12.53
C VAL A 301 -13.89 -7.09 -11.66
N ASP A 302 -13.34 -8.31 -11.52
CA ASP A 302 -12.17 -8.62 -10.67
C ASP A 302 -11.35 -9.78 -11.28
N GLY A 303 -11.41 -9.99 -12.59
CA GLY A 303 -10.57 -10.96 -13.30
C GLY A 303 -9.44 -10.25 -14.03
N TYR A 304 -8.25 -10.83 -14.07
CA TYR A 304 -7.08 -10.23 -14.69
C TYR A 304 -6.28 -11.26 -15.48
N GLN A 305 -5.56 -10.78 -16.50
CA GLN A 305 -4.51 -11.53 -17.20
C GLN A 305 -3.17 -10.85 -16.98
N VAL A 306 -2.19 -11.61 -16.52
CA VAL A 306 -0.79 -11.19 -16.35
C VAL A 306 0.09 -12.03 -17.26
N ASN A 307 0.76 -11.37 -18.20
CA ASN A 307 1.75 -12.03 -19.05
C ASN A 307 3.12 -11.85 -18.43
N PHE A 308 3.82 -12.94 -18.16
CA PHE A 308 5.14 -12.92 -17.56
C PHE A 308 6.08 -13.90 -18.25
N ARG A 309 7.38 -13.63 -18.18
CA ARG A 309 8.42 -14.53 -18.67
C ARG A 309 8.98 -15.37 -17.53
N VAL A 310 8.92 -16.69 -17.68
CA VAL A 310 9.60 -17.63 -16.78
C VAL A 310 11.10 -17.33 -16.79
N PRO A 311 11.78 -17.14 -15.65
CA PRO A 311 13.21 -16.87 -15.63
C PRO A 311 13.99 -17.96 -16.39
N SER A 312 14.97 -17.56 -17.20
CA SER A 312 15.72 -18.49 -18.06
C SER A 312 16.53 -19.53 -17.30
N GLY A 313 16.85 -19.27 -16.02
CA GLY A 313 17.53 -20.20 -15.12
C GLY A 313 16.61 -21.09 -14.28
N THR A 314 15.30 -21.13 -14.56
CA THR A 314 14.35 -21.93 -13.77
C THR A 314 14.65 -23.42 -13.95
N ALA A 315 14.89 -24.12 -12.85
CA ALA A 315 15.16 -25.56 -12.86
C ALA A 315 13.93 -26.36 -13.32
N LYS A 316 14.20 -27.50 -13.97
CA LYS A 316 13.17 -28.46 -14.35
C LYS A 316 12.48 -29.07 -13.11
N GLY A 317 11.20 -29.38 -13.23
CA GLY A 317 10.40 -29.96 -12.16
C GLY A 317 9.28 -29.03 -11.69
N LEU A 318 8.82 -29.20 -10.45
CA LEU A 318 7.81 -28.32 -9.87
C LEU A 318 8.41 -26.94 -9.56
N ALA A 319 7.78 -25.90 -10.08
CA ALA A 319 8.11 -24.51 -9.79
C ALA A 319 6.95 -23.82 -9.09
N THR A 320 7.27 -23.04 -8.06
CA THR A 320 6.31 -22.22 -7.32
C THR A 320 6.14 -20.87 -8.02
N ILE A 321 4.89 -20.48 -8.27
CA ILE A 321 4.51 -19.20 -8.87
C ILE A 321 3.70 -18.41 -7.84
N GLN A 322 4.07 -17.16 -7.62
CA GLN A 322 3.37 -16.26 -6.74
C GLN A 322 3.21 -14.90 -7.41
N VAL A 323 2.05 -14.28 -7.26
CA VAL A 323 1.75 -12.95 -7.78
C VAL A 323 1.53 -11.99 -6.62
N SER A 324 2.04 -10.77 -6.74
CA SER A 324 1.75 -9.67 -5.83
C SER A 324 1.25 -8.44 -6.58
N ALA A 325 0.40 -7.66 -5.92
CA ALA A 325 -0.11 -6.39 -6.42
C ALA A 325 -0.08 -5.36 -5.30
N ALA A 326 0.47 -4.17 -5.57
CA ALA A 326 0.63 -3.13 -4.55
C ALA A 326 1.33 -3.67 -3.28
N TRP A 327 2.37 -4.48 -3.49
CA TRP A 327 3.16 -5.15 -2.45
C TRP A 327 2.38 -6.13 -1.54
N ILE A 328 1.10 -6.39 -1.82
CA ILE A 328 0.30 -7.43 -1.17
C ILE A 328 0.53 -8.73 -1.92
N THR A 329 1.04 -9.73 -1.19
CA THR A 329 1.45 -11.02 -1.77
C THR A 329 0.30 -12.02 -1.75
N GLY A 330 0.04 -12.64 -2.89
CA GLY A 330 -0.95 -13.70 -3.05
C GLY A 330 -0.49 -15.08 -2.57
N THR A 331 -1.41 -16.03 -2.56
CA THR A 331 -1.07 -17.44 -2.26
C THR A 331 -0.28 -18.05 -3.42
N PRO A 332 0.83 -18.75 -3.16
CA PRO A 332 1.59 -19.40 -4.22
C PRO A 332 0.85 -20.63 -4.79
N VAL A 333 1.10 -20.93 -6.06
CA VAL A 333 0.67 -22.16 -6.74
C VAL A 333 1.88 -22.87 -7.34
N SER A 334 1.74 -24.14 -7.74
CA SER A 334 2.81 -24.88 -8.41
C SER A 334 2.47 -25.19 -9.86
N ILE A 335 3.46 -25.08 -10.74
CA ILE A 335 3.41 -25.51 -12.14
C ILE A 335 4.58 -26.46 -12.44
N VAL A 336 4.54 -27.16 -13.58
CA VAL A 336 5.64 -28.02 -14.04
C VAL A 336 6.48 -27.25 -15.07
N VAL A 337 7.80 -27.30 -14.93
CA VAL A 337 8.79 -26.69 -15.83
C VAL A 337 9.71 -27.77 -16.42
N GLN A 338 10.12 -27.64 -17.68
CA GLN A 338 11.01 -28.56 -18.42
C GLN A 338 12.22 -27.89 -19.05
#